data_AF-A0A959XM86-F1
#
_entry.id   AF-A0A959XM86-F1
#
_cell.length_a   1.000
_cell.length_b   1.000
_cell.length_c   1.000
_cell.angle_alpha   90.00
_cell.angle_beta   90.00
_cell.angle_gamma   90.00
#
_symmetry.space_group_name_H-M   'P 1'
#
loop_
_entity.id
_entity.type
_entity.pdbx_description
1 polymer ?
#
loop_
_entity_poly.entity_id
_entity_poly.type
_entity_poly.pdbx_seq_one_letter_code
_entity_poly.pdbx_strand_id
1 'polypeptide(L)' 'PLIFMTEEENVLRADVAEVTITKQDALSNAPVKDSDYFKVPRVVDKG' A
#
# COMPACT_ATOMS: atom_id res chain seq x y z
N PRO A 1 -12.42 -16.40 -24.52
CA PRO A 1 -11.77 -16.65 -23.21
C PRO A 1 -12.72 -16.23 -22.07
N LEU A 2 -12.85 -17.06 -21.02
CA LEU A 2 -13.61 -16.71 -19.81
C LEU A 2 -12.79 -15.69 -19.01
N ILE A 3 -13.20 -14.41 -19.02
CA ILE A 3 -12.41 -13.32 -18.43
C ILE A 3 -12.62 -13.25 -16.91
N PHE A 4 -13.84 -13.52 -16.43
CA PHE A 4 -14.19 -13.60 -15.01
C PHE A 4 -15.19 -14.74 -14.78
N MET A 5 -15.15 -15.33 -13.59
CA MET A 5 -16.03 -16.45 -13.18
C MET A 5 -17.31 -15.97 -12.48
N THR A 6 -17.43 -14.67 -12.21
CA THR A 6 -18.55 -14.05 -11.46
C THR A 6 -19.22 -12.96 -12.29
N GLU A 7 -20.48 -12.64 -11.94
CA GLU A 7 -21.35 -11.70 -12.66
C GLU A 7 -21.35 -10.27 -12.05
N GLU A 8 -20.33 -9.92 -11.27
CA GLU A 8 -20.29 -8.62 -10.59
C GLU A 8 -20.08 -7.47 -11.58
N GLU A 9 -21.01 -6.52 -11.59
CA GLU A 9 -20.93 -5.30 -12.39
C GLU A 9 -20.88 -4.07 -11.47
N ASN A 10 -19.93 -3.16 -11.73
CA ASN A 10 -19.83 -1.84 -11.08
C ASN A 10 -19.85 -1.86 -9.54
N VAL A 11 -19.13 -2.79 -8.91
CA VAL A 11 -18.99 -2.84 -7.44
C VAL A 11 -18.07 -1.69 -6.98
N LEU A 12 -18.69 -0.56 -6.61
CA LEU A 12 -17.98 0.64 -6.16
C LEU A 12 -17.82 0.67 -4.63
N ARG A 13 -16.73 1.27 -4.17
CA ARG A 13 -16.48 1.56 -2.74
C ARG A 13 -17.12 2.91 -2.36
N ALA A 14 -17.70 3.01 -1.17
CA ALA A 14 -18.18 4.27 -0.61
C ALA A 14 -17.03 5.26 -0.35
N ASP A 15 -17.24 6.55 -0.59
CA ASP A 15 -16.24 7.60 -0.37
C ASP A 15 -16.18 8.04 1.10
N VAL A 16 -15.73 7.13 1.96
CA VAL A 16 -15.56 7.37 3.40
C VAL A 16 -14.08 7.17 3.77
N ALA A 17 -13.53 8.10 4.54
CA ALA A 17 -12.16 8.04 5.03
C ALA A 17 -12.10 7.21 6.33
N GLU A 18 -11.22 6.21 6.36
CA GLU A 18 -11.05 5.32 7.50
C GLU A 18 -9.56 5.13 7.81
N VAL A 19 -9.21 5.09 9.10
CA VAL A 19 -7.88 4.70 9.58
C VAL A 19 -7.94 3.24 9.97
N THR A 20 -7.39 2.37 9.12
CA THR A 20 -7.53 0.91 9.27
C THR A 20 -6.39 0.25 10.05
N ILE A 21 -5.22 0.89 10.11
CA ILE A 21 -4.04 0.36 10.79
C ILE A 21 -3.28 1.47 11.52
N THR A 22 -2.59 1.10 12.60
CA THR A 22 -1.68 2.02 13.27
C THR A 22 -0.37 2.12 12.52
N LYS A 23 0.37 3.20 12.76
CA LYS A 23 1.72 3.39 12.23
C LYS A 23 2.68 2.26 12.61
N GLN A 24 2.58 1.77 13.84
CA GLN A 24 3.41 0.67 14.32
C GLN A 24 3.14 -0.61 13.51
N ASP A 25 1.87 -0.91 13.26
CA ASP A 25 1.47 -2.08 12.47
C ASP A 25 1.94 -1.95 11.02
N ALA A 26 1.78 -0.76 10.42
CA ALA A 26 2.21 -0.47 9.06
C ALA A 26 3.73 -0.65 8.86
N LEU A 27 4.52 -0.37 9.90
CA LEU A 27 5.97 -0.45 9.88
C LEU A 27 6.52 -1.83 10.31
N SER A 28 5.68 -2.73 10.84
CA SER A 28 6.10 -3.99 11.47
C SER A 28 6.98 -4.88 10.59
N ASN A 29 6.68 -4.94 9.28
CA ASN A 29 7.37 -5.79 8.31
C ASN A 29 8.38 -5.04 7.43
N ALA A 30 8.69 -3.79 7.73
CA ALA A 30 9.64 -3.01 6.95
C ALA A 30 11.07 -3.59 7.08
N PRO A 31 11.78 -3.89 5.97
CA PRO A 31 13.14 -4.43 6.03
C PRO A 31 14.14 -3.42 6.61
N VAL A 32 13.97 -2.14 6.29
CA VAL A 32 14.74 -1.02 6.88
C VAL A 32 13.78 0.15 7.11
N LYS A 33 13.73 0.63 8.35
CA LYS A 33 12.91 1.78 8.75
C LYS A 33 13.57 2.56 9.89
N ASP A 34 13.10 3.77 10.13
CA ASP A 34 13.26 4.44 11.42
C ASP A 34 11.93 4.40 12.22
N SER A 35 11.75 5.34 13.15
CA SER A 35 10.52 5.50 13.92
C SER A 35 9.33 5.84 13.05
N ASP A 36 9.56 6.49 11.90
CA ASP A 36 8.52 7.20 11.18
C ASP A 36 8.41 6.84 9.70
N TYR A 37 9.47 6.30 9.09
CA TYR A 37 9.61 6.14 7.65
C TYR A 37 10.25 4.81 7.25
N PHE A 38 9.89 4.34 6.06
CA PHE A 38 10.64 3.31 5.32
C PHE A 38 11.92 3.92 4.75
N LYS A 39 13.05 3.25 4.92
CA LYS A 39 14.34 3.71 4.37
C LYS A 39 14.61 3.04 3.03
N VAL A 40 14.83 3.85 2.00
CA VAL A 40 15.19 3.39 0.66
C VAL A 40 16.50 4.04 0.21
N PRO A 41 17.35 3.35 -0.57
CA PRO A 41 18.54 3.96 -1.13
C PRO A 41 18.14 5.06 -2.11
N ARG A 42 18.69 6.26 -1.92
CA ARG A 42 18.54 7.35 -2.88
C ARG A 42 19.39 7.05 -4.10
N VAL A 43 18.77 6.96 -5.27
CA VAL A 43 19.49 6.87 -6.54
C VAL A 43 19.95 8.26 -6.93
N VAL A 44 21.25 8.45 -7.08
CA VAL A 44 21.87 9.64 -7.68
C VAL A 44 22.70 9.18 -8.86
N ASP A 45 22.43 9.72 -10.05
CA ASP A 45 23.27 9.49 -11.22
C ASP A 45 24.62 10.17 -11.00
N LYS A 46 25.70 9.41 -11.19
CA LYS A 46 27.07 9.97 -11.25
C LYS A 46 27.27 10.58 -12.62
N GLY A 47 26.78 11.81 -12.79
CA GLY A 47 27.21 12.71 -13.87
C GLY A 47 28.59 13.27 -13.61
#